data_AF-A0A1V8MAU9-F1
#
_entry.id   AF-A0A1V8MAU9-F1
#
_cell.length_a   1.000
_cell.length_b   1.000
_cell.length_c   1.000
_cell.angle_alpha   90.00
_cell.angle_beta   90.00
_cell.angle_gamma   90.00
#
_symmetry.space_group_name_H-M   'P 1'
#
loop_
_entity.id
_entity.type
_entity.pdbx_description
1 polymer ?
#
loop_
_entity_poly.entity_id
_entity_poly.type
_entity_poly.pdbx_seq_one_letter_code
_entity_poly.pdbx_strand_id
1 'polypeptide(L)'
;MQNKKKYSLGTLCVSFCLAFVLNGCSDDKPKQQVNKAHNPWDHSHDAVVTDIQKHVFEHEFAEQCVDREVSKSINKENDRKRFAKPCMCIATFMMKDLTAVEAEKFLKENKSTQSLRIRFENAAYHCLQDKQQPESPQVFKSR
;
A
#
# COMPACT_ATOMS: atom_id res chain seq x y z
N MET A 1 -14.45 73.02 3.52
CA MET A 1 -15.44 72.39 2.62
C MET A 1 -15.23 70.88 2.63
N GLN A 2 -16.31 70.10 2.55
CA GLN A 2 -16.38 68.64 2.29
C GLN A 2 -15.75 67.65 3.31
N ASN A 3 -16.60 67.14 4.21
CA ASN A 3 -16.45 65.83 4.87
C ASN A 3 -16.67 64.69 3.86
N LYS A 4 -15.88 63.60 3.91
CA LYS A 4 -16.36 62.24 3.57
C LYS A 4 -15.78 61.18 4.52
N LYS A 5 -16.65 60.29 5.00
CA LYS A 5 -16.36 59.26 6.01
C LYS A 5 -15.56 58.10 5.41
N LYS A 6 -14.62 57.53 6.17
CA LYS A 6 -13.94 56.27 5.83
C LYS A 6 -14.87 55.10 6.18
N TYR A 7 -15.30 54.32 5.18
CA TYR A 7 -16.12 53.13 5.40
C TYR A 7 -15.25 51.88 5.57
N SER A 8 -15.74 50.94 6.39
CA SER A 8 -15.01 49.76 6.85
C SER A 8 -14.75 48.74 5.73
N LEU A 9 -13.52 48.22 5.66
CA LEU A 9 -13.05 47.27 4.64
C LEU A 9 -13.24 45.81 5.11
N GLY A 10 -14.49 45.37 5.34
CA GLY A 10 -14.75 44.13 6.11
C GLY A 10 -15.59 43.03 5.47
N THR A 11 -16.25 43.25 4.33
CA THR A 11 -17.45 42.45 3.95
C THR A 11 -17.50 41.96 2.49
N LEU A 12 -16.35 41.65 1.87
CA LEU A 12 -16.30 41.24 0.45
C LEU A 12 -15.39 40.04 0.12
N CYS A 13 -15.36 39.04 1.01
CA CYS A 13 -14.64 37.77 0.79
C CYS A 13 -15.55 36.52 0.78
N VAL A 14 -16.86 36.69 0.62
CA VAL A 14 -17.82 35.57 0.52
C VAL A 14 -18.59 35.67 -0.79
N SER A 15 -17.85 35.55 -1.90
CA SER A 15 -18.42 35.26 -3.21
C SER A 15 -17.66 34.11 -3.87
N PHE A 16 -18.02 32.91 -3.42
CA PHE A 16 -18.49 31.85 -4.31
C PHE A 16 -17.52 31.43 -5.45
N CYS A 17 -16.46 30.70 -5.09
CA CYS A 17 -15.62 29.93 -6.01
C CYS A 17 -16.37 28.71 -6.61
N LEU A 18 -17.51 28.92 -7.25
CA LEU A 18 -18.43 27.87 -7.71
C LEU A 18 -18.50 27.77 -9.25
N ALA A 19 -17.33 27.80 -9.89
CA ALA A 19 -17.18 27.86 -11.35
C ALA A 19 -16.15 26.87 -11.94
N PHE A 20 -15.94 25.70 -11.29
CA PHE A 20 -15.08 24.62 -11.80
C PHE A 20 -15.77 23.25 -11.81
N VAL A 21 -17.02 23.22 -12.27
CA VAL A 21 -17.71 22.01 -12.73
C VAL A 21 -18.11 22.25 -14.19
N LEU A 22 -18.19 21.19 -14.99
CA LEU A 22 -18.40 21.17 -16.46
C LEU A 22 -17.15 21.35 -17.33
N ASN A 23 -16.24 20.38 -17.27
CA ASN A 23 -15.69 19.80 -18.49
C ASN A 23 -16.32 18.42 -18.66
N GLY A 24 -17.37 18.33 -19.48
CA GLY A 24 -18.03 17.07 -19.79
C GLY A 24 -17.28 16.28 -20.87
N CYS A 25 -17.37 14.95 -20.83
CA CYS A 25 -16.88 14.11 -21.92
C CYS A 25 -17.75 14.31 -23.17
N SER A 26 -17.28 15.09 -24.13
CA SER A 26 -17.79 15.06 -25.50
C SER A 26 -17.10 13.91 -26.24
N ASP A 27 -17.86 12.93 -26.70
CA ASP A 27 -17.36 11.87 -27.58
C ASP A 27 -17.22 12.43 -28.99
N ASP A 28 -16.00 12.80 -29.38
CA ASP A 28 -15.64 13.05 -30.77
C ASP A 28 -14.14 12.81 -31.00
N LYS A 29 -13.81 12.00 -32.01
CA LYS A 29 -12.43 11.52 -32.25
C LYS A 29 -11.75 12.25 -33.40
N PRO A 30 -10.55 12.79 -33.16
CA PRO A 30 -9.46 12.68 -34.10
C PRO A 30 -8.36 11.75 -33.55
N LYS A 31 -7.76 10.93 -34.41
CA LYS A 31 -6.69 9.99 -34.04
C LYS A 31 -5.37 10.74 -33.78
N GLN A 32 -5.22 11.35 -32.60
CA GLN A 32 -3.89 11.68 -32.09
C GLN A 32 -3.15 10.39 -31.74
N GLN A 33 -1.87 10.31 -32.11
CA GLN A 33 -0.97 9.27 -31.62
C GLN A 33 -0.73 9.51 -30.13
N VAL A 34 -1.56 8.91 -29.30
CA VAL A 34 -1.34 8.83 -27.86
C VAL A 34 -0.10 7.96 -27.66
N ASN A 35 1.06 8.59 -27.44
CA ASN A 35 2.11 7.96 -26.65
C ASN A 35 1.42 7.52 -25.35
N LYS A 36 1.24 6.20 -25.17
CA LYS A 36 0.53 5.66 -24.00
C LYS A 36 1.11 6.33 -22.76
N ALA A 37 0.29 7.12 -22.05
CA ALA A 37 0.67 7.59 -20.74
C ALA A 37 0.97 6.34 -19.90
N HIS A 38 2.21 6.21 -19.43
CA HIS A 38 2.59 5.09 -18.57
C HIS A 38 1.84 5.29 -17.25
N ASN A 39 0.72 4.58 -17.12
CA ASN A 39 -0.07 4.55 -15.91
C ASN A 39 0.79 3.92 -14.81
N PRO A 40 1.12 4.61 -13.71
CA PRO A 40 2.00 4.06 -12.65
C PRO A 40 1.43 2.84 -11.90
N TRP A 41 0.21 2.44 -12.26
CA TRP A 41 -0.56 1.33 -11.71
C TRP A 41 -0.79 0.19 -12.72
N ASP A 42 -0.35 0.36 -13.97
CA ASP A 42 -0.46 -0.65 -15.04
C ASP A 42 0.79 -1.51 -15.09
N HIS A 43 0.85 -2.46 -14.16
CA HIS A 43 1.97 -3.40 -14.01
C HIS A 43 1.99 -4.50 -15.09
N SER A 44 1.11 -4.46 -16.09
CA SER A 44 1.05 -5.47 -17.17
C SER A 44 2.25 -5.43 -18.14
N HIS A 45 3.07 -4.39 -18.03
CA HIS A 45 4.27 -4.16 -18.85
C HIS A 45 5.56 -4.05 -18.01
N ASP A 46 5.49 -4.27 -16.69
CA ASP A 46 6.66 -4.21 -15.82
C ASP A 46 7.60 -5.40 -16.05
N ALA A 47 8.90 -5.18 -15.78
CA ALA A 47 9.87 -6.27 -15.79
C ALA A 47 9.47 -7.35 -14.76
N VAL A 48 9.44 -8.60 -15.19
CA VAL A 48 9.12 -9.74 -14.33
C VAL A 48 10.26 -9.95 -13.33
N VAL A 49 9.96 -10.00 -12.03
CA VAL A 49 10.94 -10.36 -11.00
C VAL A 49 11.43 -11.78 -11.27
N THR A 50 12.75 -11.94 -11.44
CA THR A 50 13.33 -13.27 -11.65
C THR A 50 13.13 -14.14 -10.41
N ASP A 51 13.00 -15.45 -10.60
CA ASP A 51 12.77 -16.40 -9.51
C ASP A 51 13.86 -16.33 -8.41
N ILE A 52 15.12 -16.14 -8.82
CA ILE A 52 16.25 -15.91 -7.92
C ILE A 52 16.03 -14.65 -7.08
N GLN A 53 15.61 -13.53 -7.68
CA GLN A 53 15.31 -12.29 -6.93
C GLN A 53 14.12 -12.46 -5.98
N LYS A 54 13.12 -13.28 -6.33
CA LYS A 54 12.00 -13.59 -5.44
C LYS A 54 12.48 -14.34 -4.19
N HIS A 55 13.31 -15.37 -4.35
CA HIS A 55 13.87 -16.11 -3.21
C HIS A 55 14.82 -15.28 -2.34
N VAL A 56 15.68 -14.44 -2.93
CA VAL A 56 16.53 -13.51 -2.16
C VAL A 56 15.66 -12.53 -1.36
N PHE A 57 14.64 -11.95 -2.01
CA PHE A 57 13.66 -11.08 -1.34
C PHE A 57 12.90 -11.78 -0.22
N GLU A 58 12.46 -13.02 -0.41
CA GLU A 58 11.75 -13.82 0.60
C GLU A 58 12.59 -13.98 1.87
N HIS A 59 13.85 -14.41 1.72
CA HIS A 59 14.75 -14.62 2.85
C HIS A 59 15.14 -13.31 3.54
N GLU A 60 15.56 -12.28 2.80
CA GLU A 60 15.94 -10.99 3.39
C GLU A 60 14.74 -10.29 4.06
N PHE A 61 13.55 -10.36 3.46
CA PHE A 61 12.34 -9.79 4.07
C PHE A 61 11.94 -10.56 5.33
N ALA A 62 12.01 -11.89 5.32
CA ALA A 62 11.73 -12.70 6.51
C ALA A 62 12.71 -12.38 7.65
N GLU A 63 14.01 -12.21 7.36
CA GLU A 63 15.01 -11.82 8.36
C GLU A 63 14.77 -10.41 8.92
N GLN A 64 14.58 -9.40 8.07
CA GLN A 64 14.24 -8.04 8.52
C GLN A 64 12.94 -7.99 9.34
N CYS A 65 11.96 -8.82 8.99
CA CYS A 65 10.74 -8.99 9.78
C CYS A 65 11.05 -9.53 11.17
N VAL A 66 11.82 -10.62 11.29
CA VAL A 66 12.20 -11.20 12.58
C VAL A 66 13.01 -10.23 13.42
N ASP A 67 13.99 -9.55 12.83
CA ASP A 67 14.83 -8.58 13.53
C ASP A 67 14.06 -7.39 14.09
N ARG A 68 13.05 -6.91 13.36
CA ARG A 68 12.12 -5.89 13.85
C ARG A 68 11.35 -6.39 15.07
N GLU A 69 10.78 -7.60 15.03
CA GLU A 69 9.99 -8.13 16.14
C GLU A 69 10.85 -8.44 17.39
N VAL A 70 12.08 -8.97 17.22
CA VAL A 70 12.99 -9.25 18.35
C VAL A 70 13.77 -8.02 18.85
N SER A 71 13.72 -6.90 18.14
CA SER A 71 14.49 -5.67 18.47
C SER A 71 14.32 -5.20 19.92
N LYS A 72 13.12 -5.38 20.48
CA LYS A 72 12.74 -5.02 21.85
C LYS A 72 12.51 -6.24 22.77
N SER A 73 12.82 -7.45 22.30
CA SER A 73 12.67 -8.67 23.11
C SER A 73 13.78 -8.80 24.16
N ILE A 74 13.38 -9.28 25.34
CA ILE A 74 14.28 -9.70 26.43
C ILE A 74 14.89 -11.07 26.13
N ASN A 75 14.15 -11.98 25.47
CA ASN A 75 14.57 -13.34 25.13
C ASN A 75 14.65 -13.52 23.60
N LYS A 76 15.63 -12.84 23.00
CA LYS A 76 15.81 -12.76 21.54
C LYS A 76 15.95 -14.12 20.87
N GLU A 77 16.59 -15.08 21.52
CA GLU A 77 16.85 -16.42 20.95
C GLU A 77 15.58 -17.27 20.84
N ASN A 78 14.71 -17.22 21.86
CA ASN A 78 13.41 -17.87 21.80
C ASN A 78 12.46 -17.15 20.84
N ASP A 79 12.42 -15.82 20.90
CA ASP A 79 11.50 -15.04 20.07
C ASP A 79 11.90 -15.04 18.59
N ARG A 80 13.20 -15.11 18.24
CA ARG A 80 13.65 -15.33 16.86
C ARG A 80 13.04 -16.61 16.27
N LYS A 81 13.03 -17.70 17.04
CA LYS A 81 12.40 -18.98 16.63
C LYS A 81 10.87 -18.86 16.52
N ARG A 82 10.24 -18.13 17.44
CA ARG A 82 8.79 -17.86 17.42
C ARG A 82 8.35 -17.04 16.20
N PHE A 83 9.11 -16.00 15.85
CA PHE A 83 8.77 -15.10 14.74
C PHE A 83 9.23 -15.60 13.37
N ALA A 84 10.21 -16.50 13.28
CA ALA A 84 10.69 -17.05 12.01
C ALA A 84 9.57 -17.63 11.14
N LYS A 85 8.68 -18.47 11.70
CA LYS A 85 7.57 -19.09 10.96
C LYS A 85 6.56 -18.06 10.39
N PRO A 86 5.98 -17.13 11.18
CA PRO A 86 5.05 -16.14 10.65
C PRO A 86 5.73 -15.13 9.71
N CYS A 87 6.96 -14.68 10.00
CA CYS A 87 7.68 -13.78 9.09
C CYS A 87 7.99 -14.43 7.74
N MET A 88 8.31 -15.74 7.70
CA MET A 88 8.47 -16.48 6.45
C MET A 88 7.14 -16.56 5.68
N CYS A 89 6.03 -16.93 6.33
CA CYS A 89 4.71 -16.94 5.70
C CYS A 89 4.36 -15.58 5.06
N ILE A 90 4.64 -14.48 5.78
CA ILE A 90 4.41 -13.11 5.29
C ILE A 90 5.27 -12.85 4.04
N ALA A 91 6.56 -13.18 4.09
CA ALA A 91 7.47 -13.03 2.96
C ALA A 91 6.99 -13.79 1.72
N THR A 92 6.62 -15.07 1.88
CA THR A 92 6.04 -15.90 0.81
C THR A 92 4.75 -15.29 0.25
N PHE A 93 3.89 -14.72 1.09
CA PHE A 93 2.67 -14.06 0.62
C PHE A 93 2.99 -12.83 -0.25
N MET A 94 3.98 -12.02 0.12
CA MET A 94 4.33 -10.82 -0.64
C MET A 94 4.96 -11.11 -2.01
N MET A 95 5.57 -12.28 -2.22
CA MET A 95 6.16 -12.68 -3.52
C MET A 95 5.16 -12.78 -4.67
N LYS A 96 3.86 -12.94 -4.36
CA LYS A 96 2.79 -13.17 -5.35
C LYS A 96 2.69 -12.03 -6.37
N ASP A 97 2.59 -10.81 -5.85
CA ASP A 97 2.39 -9.59 -6.63
C ASP A 97 3.63 -8.67 -6.60
N LEU A 98 4.80 -9.21 -6.23
CA LEU A 98 6.04 -8.44 -6.13
C LEU A 98 6.46 -7.94 -7.52
N THR A 99 6.62 -6.62 -7.67
CA THR A 99 7.13 -5.99 -8.90
C THR A 99 8.65 -5.87 -8.87
N ALA A 100 9.31 -5.81 -10.03
CA ALA A 100 10.77 -5.63 -10.10
C ALA A 100 11.23 -4.33 -9.43
N VAL A 101 10.46 -3.25 -9.57
CA VAL A 101 10.76 -1.95 -8.96
C VAL A 101 10.74 -2.02 -7.42
N GLU A 102 9.84 -2.81 -6.84
CA GLU A 102 9.75 -2.98 -5.39
C GLU A 102 10.80 -3.95 -4.86
N ALA A 103 11.05 -5.05 -5.57
CA ALA A 103 12.15 -5.98 -5.25
C ALA A 103 13.50 -5.24 -5.29
N GLU A 104 13.74 -4.42 -6.31
CA GLU A 104 14.96 -3.63 -6.44
C GLU A 104 15.11 -2.57 -5.33
N LYS A 105 14.04 -1.82 -5.03
CA LYS A 105 14.05 -0.83 -3.94
C LYS A 105 14.25 -1.48 -2.57
N PHE A 106 13.71 -2.67 -2.36
CA PHE A 106 13.95 -3.41 -1.12
C PHE A 106 15.39 -3.92 -1.05
N LEU A 107 15.83 -4.70 -2.02
CA LEU A 107 17.14 -5.40 -2.02
C LEU A 107 18.35 -4.44 -2.18
N LYS A 108 18.24 -3.41 -3.02
CA LYS A 108 19.36 -2.48 -3.29
C LYS A 108 19.30 -1.21 -2.45
N GLU A 109 18.13 -0.59 -2.32
CA GLU A 109 17.98 0.68 -1.58
C GLU A 109 17.64 0.48 -0.09
N ASN A 110 17.40 -0.76 0.37
CA ASN A 110 16.91 -1.07 1.73
C ASN A 110 15.62 -0.29 2.08
N LYS A 111 14.78 -0.03 1.08
CA LYS A 111 13.67 0.93 1.16
C LYS A 111 12.31 0.24 1.05
N SER A 112 11.62 0.18 2.19
CA SER A 112 10.21 -0.24 2.23
C SER A 112 9.31 0.80 1.54
N THR A 113 8.67 0.40 0.43
CA THR A 113 7.68 1.23 -0.27
C THR A 113 6.34 1.21 0.48
N GLN A 114 5.47 2.21 0.27
CA GLN A 114 4.13 2.21 0.88
C GLN A 114 3.28 1.02 0.41
N SER A 115 3.43 0.59 -0.85
CA SER A 115 2.80 -0.61 -1.39
C SER A 115 3.29 -1.91 -0.73
N LEU A 116 4.58 -2.00 -0.37
CA LEU A 116 5.10 -3.11 0.45
C LEU A 116 4.51 -3.09 1.87
N ARG A 117 4.34 -1.92 2.49
CA ARG A 117 3.72 -1.79 3.82
C ARG A 117 2.25 -2.23 3.85
N ILE A 118 1.45 -1.77 2.89
CA ILE A 118 0.03 -2.14 2.77
C ILE A 118 -0.11 -3.67 2.55
N ARG A 119 0.73 -4.26 1.70
CA ARG A 119 0.74 -5.71 1.48
C ARG A 119 1.25 -6.49 2.68
N PHE A 120 2.21 -5.96 3.43
CA PHE A 120 2.66 -6.55 4.69
C PHE A 120 1.53 -6.64 5.71
N GLU A 121 0.69 -5.62 5.85
CA GLU A 121 -0.46 -5.64 6.77
C GLU A 121 -1.50 -6.71 6.38
N ASN A 122 -1.79 -6.84 5.07
CA ASN A 122 -2.65 -7.90 4.54
C ASN A 122 -2.05 -9.31 4.73
N ALA A 123 -0.75 -9.47 4.42
CA ALA A 123 -0.01 -10.71 4.63
C ALA A 123 0.04 -11.11 6.11
N ALA A 124 0.23 -10.14 7.01
CA ALA A 124 0.22 -10.36 8.45
C ALA A 124 -1.16 -10.78 8.96
N TYR A 125 -2.25 -10.19 8.45
CA TYR A 125 -3.62 -10.67 8.71
C TYR A 125 -3.76 -12.16 8.32
N HIS A 126 -3.32 -12.54 7.13
CA HIS A 126 -3.40 -13.93 6.67
C HIS A 126 -2.49 -14.92 7.42
N CYS A 127 -1.29 -14.50 7.82
CA CYS A 127 -0.26 -15.38 8.39
C CYS A 127 -0.23 -15.44 9.93
N LEU A 128 -0.80 -14.44 10.62
CA LEU A 128 -0.88 -14.41 12.08
C LEU A 128 -2.25 -14.90 12.61
N GLN A 129 -3.27 -14.99 11.76
CA GLN A 129 -4.57 -15.56 12.13
C GLN A 129 -4.54 -17.10 12.15
N ASP A 130 -3.92 -17.63 13.19
CA ASP A 130 -4.07 -19.04 13.57
C ASP A 130 -5.53 -19.28 14.05
N LYS A 131 -6.35 -19.89 13.20
CA LYS A 131 -7.51 -20.71 13.58
C LYS A 131 -8.72 -20.02 14.25
N GLN A 132 -9.09 -18.82 13.83
CA GLN A 132 -10.46 -18.33 13.98
C GLN A 132 -11.12 -18.11 12.62
N GLN A 133 -11.41 -19.20 11.91
CA GLN A 133 -12.67 -19.17 11.15
C GLN A 133 -13.79 -19.06 12.20
N PRO A 134 -14.67 -18.05 12.13
CA PRO A 134 -15.80 -18.00 13.04
C PRO A 134 -16.63 -19.26 12.80
N GLU A 135 -16.90 -20.05 13.84
CA GLU A 135 -17.87 -21.14 13.72
C GLU A 135 -19.17 -20.54 13.19
N SER A 136 -19.71 -21.14 12.12
CA SER A 136 -21.01 -20.73 11.61
C SER A 136 -22.03 -20.85 12.73
N PRO A 137 -22.82 -19.80 13.00
CA PRO A 137 -23.78 -19.84 14.11
C PRO A 137 -24.72 -21.03 13.88
N GLN A 138 -24.74 -21.97 14.83
CA GLN A 138 -25.55 -23.18 14.77
C GLN A 138 -27.01 -22.84 15.11
N VAL A 139 -27.65 -22.01 14.26
CA VAL A 139 -29.02 -21.50 14.45
C VAL A 139 -30.05 -22.64 14.48
N PHE A 140 -29.72 -23.78 13.89
CA PHE A 140 -30.59 -24.97 13.86
C PHE A 140 -29.83 -26.23 14.29
N LYS A 141 -29.65 -26.43 15.60
CA LYS A 141 -29.54 -27.80 16.13
C LYS A 141 -30.94 -28.42 16.10
N SER A 142 -31.22 -29.26 15.10
CA SER A 142 -32.40 -30.12 15.11
C SER A 142 -32.34 -31.03 16.33
N ARG A 143 -33.41 -31.01 17.13
CA ARG A 143 -33.60 -31.89 18.28
C ARG A 143 -34.09 -33.27 17.83
#